data_AF-A0A2T3L8M9-F1
#
_entry.id   AF-A0A2T3L8M9-F1
#
_cell.length_a   1.000
_cell.length_b   1.000
_cell.length_c   1.000
_cell.angle_alpha   90.00
_cell.angle_beta   90.00
_cell.angle_gamma   90.00
#
_symmetry.space_group_name_H-M   'P 1'
#
loop_
_entity.id
_entity.type
_entity.pdbx_description
1 polymer ?
#
loop_
_entity_poly.entity_id
_entity_poly.type
_entity_poly.pdbx_seq_one_letter_code
_entity_poly.pdbx_strand_id
1 'polypeptide(L)'
;MGDLRGSALDEAVAVELELIKAEGNVEEITPILVHKRLVAKGLITGQVSTLTPRKGMIEKVNAEYLSGLGFTKRDMDLFKSRNNKLAFRANIERLREEKQELANQLATNTYTMIAIIRLLKTNTNIPIEAILSSYLVKELRTVENMKDDDVE
;
A
#
# COMPACT_ATOMS: atom_id res chain seq x y z
N MET A 1 33.95 -3.45 -22.65
CA MET A 1 32.52 -3.15 -22.41
C MET A 1 32.43 -1.66 -22.16
N GLY A 2 31.73 -0.93 -23.03
CA GLY A 2 31.79 0.54 -23.05
C GLY A 2 30.91 1.18 -21.99
N ASP A 3 31.38 2.26 -21.38
CA ASP A 3 30.56 3.13 -20.53
C ASP A 3 29.39 3.70 -21.35
N LEU A 4 28.16 3.48 -20.89
CA LEU A 4 27.02 4.21 -21.42
C LEU A 4 27.14 5.69 -21.02
N ARG A 5 27.02 6.57 -22.01
CA ARG A 5 27.11 8.03 -21.85
C ARG A 5 25.90 8.71 -22.48
N GLY A 6 25.49 9.85 -21.93
CA GLY A 6 24.40 10.66 -22.48
C GLY A 6 23.03 10.03 -22.27
N SER A 7 22.17 10.08 -23.30
CA SER A 7 20.77 9.63 -23.26
C SER A 7 20.61 8.14 -22.98
N ALA A 8 21.53 7.30 -23.45
CA ALA A 8 21.50 5.86 -23.19
C ALA A 8 21.71 5.53 -21.70
N LEU A 9 22.41 6.40 -20.96
CA LEU A 9 22.55 6.29 -19.52
C LEU A 9 21.29 6.76 -18.79
N ASP A 10 20.57 7.75 -19.32
CA ASP A 10 19.29 8.22 -18.77
C ASP A 10 18.22 7.12 -18.86
N GLU A 11 18.15 6.45 -20.01
CA GLU A 11 17.22 5.35 -20.25
C GLU A 11 17.52 4.14 -19.35
N ALA A 12 18.80 3.77 -19.23
CA ALA A 12 19.22 2.69 -18.32
C ALA A 12 18.89 3.01 -16.85
N VAL A 13 19.02 4.27 -16.43
CA VAL A 13 18.61 4.70 -15.09
C VAL A 13 17.09 4.61 -14.93
N ALA A 14 16.29 5.06 -15.91
CA ALA A 14 14.84 4.99 -15.85
C ALA A 14 14.32 3.54 -15.73
N VAL A 15 14.88 2.62 -16.53
CA VAL A 15 14.54 1.20 -16.46
C VAL A 15 14.91 0.61 -15.10
N GLU A 16 16.07 0.97 -14.55
CA GLU A 16 16.46 0.48 -13.22
C GLU A 16 15.54 1.01 -12.11
N LEU A 17 15.09 2.26 -12.22
CA LEU A 17 14.14 2.86 -11.28
C LEU A 17 12.78 2.14 -11.32
N GLU A 18 12.30 1.76 -12.50
CA GLU A 18 11.07 0.97 -12.64
C GLU A 18 11.23 -0.44 -12.07
N LEU A 19 12.37 -1.09 -12.30
CA LEU A 19 12.66 -2.42 -11.74
C LEU A 19 12.70 -2.38 -10.20
N ILE A 20 13.36 -1.37 -9.61
CA ILE A 20 13.40 -1.19 -8.16
C ILE A 20 11.98 -0.97 -7.60
N LYS A 21 11.15 -0.19 -8.31
CA LYS A 21 9.76 0.03 -7.93
C LYS A 21 8.93 -1.25 -8.00
N ALA A 22 9.14 -2.08 -9.03
CA ALA A 22 8.45 -3.36 -9.19
C ALA A 22 8.86 -4.41 -8.15
N GLU A 23 10.12 -4.40 -7.72
CA GLU A 23 10.62 -5.29 -6.67
C GLU A 23 10.05 -4.96 -5.28
N GLY A 24 9.69 -3.69 -5.02
CA GLY A 24 8.99 -3.28 -3.79
C GLY A 24 9.75 -3.49 -2.47
N ASN A 25 11.01 -3.93 -2.53
CA ASN A 25 11.80 -4.37 -1.38
C ASN A 25 12.67 -3.26 -0.78
N VAL A 26 12.46 -2.01 -1.20
CA VAL A 26 13.32 -0.88 -0.87
C VAL A 26 12.49 0.25 -0.25
N GLU A 27 12.94 0.71 0.92
CA GLU A 27 12.32 1.83 1.65
C GLU A 27 12.53 3.19 0.93
N GLU A 28 13.68 3.38 0.29
CA GLU A 28 14.01 4.60 -0.44
C GLU A 28 14.86 4.30 -1.68
N ILE A 29 14.50 4.91 -2.81
CA ILE A 29 15.31 4.84 -4.02
C ILE A 29 16.46 5.86 -3.90
N THR A 30 17.57 5.45 -3.28
CA THR A 30 18.76 6.31 -3.12
C THR A 30 19.65 6.26 -4.37
N PRO A 31 20.29 7.38 -4.77
CA PRO A 31 21.27 7.40 -5.86
C PRO A 31 22.42 6.37 -5.72
N ILE A 32 22.78 6.02 -4.49
CA ILE A 32 23.80 5.00 -4.18
C ILE A 32 23.31 3.60 -4.58
N LEU A 33 22.04 3.29 -4.34
CA LEU A 33 21.46 1.98 -4.65
C LEU A 33 21.35 1.78 -6.17
N VAL A 34 20.89 2.81 -6.86
CA VAL A 34 20.85 2.84 -8.34
C VAL A 34 22.26 2.71 -8.91
N HIS A 35 23.24 3.44 -8.37
CA HIS A 35 24.65 3.34 -8.78
C HIS A 35 25.20 1.92 -8.62
N LYS A 36 25.03 1.31 -7.44
CA LYS A 36 25.51 -0.06 -7.17
C LYS A 36 24.93 -1.08 -8.14
N ARG A 37 23.63 -0.96 -8.47
CA ARG A 37 22.97 -1.87 -9.42
C ARG A 37 23.46 -1.68 -10.85
N LEU A 38 23.66 -0.43 -11.28
CA LEU A 38 24.20 -0.13 -12.61
C LEU A 38 25.65 -0.56 -12.77
N VAL A 39 26.47 -0.45 -11.72
CA VAL A 39 27.84 -0.99 -11.67
C VAL A 39 27.84 -2.52 -11.69
N ALA A 40 26.96 -3.17 -10.91
CA ALA A 40 26.84 -4.62 -10.90
C ALA A 40 26.43 -5.20 -12.27
N LYS A 41 25.64 -4.45 -13.05
CA LYS A 41 25.27 -4.78 -14.43
C LYS A 41 26.35 -4.45 -15.47
N GLY A 42 27.47 -3.83 -15.05
CA GLY A 42 28.56 -3.44 -15.94
C GLY A 42 28.24 -2.27 -16.88
N LEU A 43 27.17 -1.52 -16.60
CA LEU A 43 26.69 -0.42 -17.46
C LEU A 43 27.45 0.89 -17.22
N ILE A 44 28.08 1.03 -16.05
CA ILE A 44 28.82 2.22 -15.63
C ILE A 44 30.09 1.77 -14.90
N THR A 45 31.24 2.37 -15.23
CA THR A 45 32.51 2.18 -14.49
C THR A 45 32.90 3.40 -13.64
N GLY A 46 32.18 4.52 -13.79
CA GLY A 46 32.41 5.78 -13.08
C GLY A 46 31.92 5.84 -11.62
N GLN A 47 32.32 6.91 -10.92
CA GLN A 47 31.94 7.19 -9.52
C GLN A 47 30.45 7.57 -9.37
N VAL A 48 29.93 7.58 -8.14
CA VAL A 48 28.55 8.00 -7.82
C VAL A 48 28.22 9.41 -8.36
N SER A 49 29.25 10.24 -8.56
CA SER A 49 29.16 11.57 -9.16
C SER A 49 28.62 11.59 -10.60
N THR A 50 28.62 10.47 -11.31
CA THR A 50 28.03 10.30 -12.65
C THR A 50 26.49 10.39 -12.65
N LEU A 51 25.87 10.22 -11.47
CA LEU A 51 24.42 10.33 -11.24
C LEU A 51 24.00 11.70 -10.68
N THR A 52 24.93 12.57 -10.30
CA THR A 52 24.64 13.94 -9.82
C THR A 52 23.73 14.74 -10.75
N PRO A 53 23.94 14.79 -12.09
CA PRO A 53 23.05 15.51 -13.00
C PRO A 53 21.67 14.84 -13.17
N ARG A 54 21.52 13.57 -12.76
CA ARG A 54 20.29 12.76 -12.89
C ARG A 54 19.53 12.63 -11.57
N LYS A 55 19.98 13.32 -10.52
CA LYS A 55 19.38 13.30 -9.19
C LYS A 55 17.89 13.71 -9.22
N GLY A 56 17.53 14.65 -10.09
CA GLY A 56 16.14 15.09 -10.26
C GLY A 56 15.19 13.99 -10.78
N MET A 57 15.68 13.06 -11.61
CA MET A 57 14.87 11.92 -12.07
C MET A 57 14.60 10.95 -10.91
N ILE A 58 15.63 10.67 -10.11
CA ILE A 58 15.53 9.81 -8.94
C ILE A 58 14.59 10.42 -7.90
N GLU A 59 14.73 11.72 -7.62
CA GLU A 59 13.84 12.44 -6.68
C GLU A 59 12.38 12.44 -7.15
N LYS A 60 12.13 12.57 -8.47
CA LYS A 60 10.77 12.50 -9.03
C LYS A 60 10.16 11.11 -8.87
N VAL A 61 10.89 10.05 -9.23
CA VAL A 61 10.39 8.68 -9.09
C VAL A 61 10.18 8.31 -7.62
N ASN A 62 11.06 8.78 -6.73
CA ASN A 62 10.90 8.56 -5.30
C ASN A 62 9.66 9.30 -4.75
N ALA A 63 9.38 10.51 -5.23
CA ALA A 63 8.15 11.24 -4.87
C ALA A 63 6.89 10.53 -5.38
N GLU A 64 6.91 10.00 -6.61
CA GLU A 64 5.80 9.20 -7.16
C GLU A 64 5.59 7.90 -6.37
N TYR A 65 6.67 7.23 -5.97
CA TYR A 65 6.63 6.04 -5.14
C TYR A 65 6.01 6.33 -3.76
N LEU A 66 6.48 7.39 -3.08
CA LEU A 66 5.94 7.82 -1.79
C LEU A 66 4.47 8.26 -1.89
N SER A 67 4.09 8.95 -2.96
CA SER A 67 2.70 9.30 -3.21
C SER A 67 1.83 8.06 -3.40
N GLY A 68 2.33 7.01 -4.07
CA GLY A 68 1.65 5.73 -4.22
C GLY A 68 1.47 4.98 -2.90
N LEU A 69 2.35 5.20 -1.93
CA LEU A 69 2.28 4.67 -0.57
C LEU A 69 1.34 5.49 0.36
N GLY A 70 0.60 6.47 -0.18
CA GLY A 70 -0.37 7.25 0.57
C GLY A 70 0.26 8.31 1.51
N PHE A 71 1.51 8.71 1.28
CA PHE A 71 2.16 9.76 2.06
C PHE A 71 1.49 11.12 1.81
N THR A 72 1.24 11.87 2.88
CA THR A 72 0.75 13.25 2.75
C THR A 72 1.88 14.21 2.39
N LYS A 73 1.56 15.43 1.97
CA LYS A 73 2.57 16.47 1.68
C LYS A 73 3.52 16.72 2.87
N ARG A 74 3.01 16.66 4.11
CA ARG A 74 3.85 16.76 5.33
C ARG A 74 4.83 15.59 5.47
N ASP A 75 4.38 14.38 5.16
CA ASP A 75 5.23 13.19 5.28
C ASP A 75 6.31 13.18 4.19
N MET A 76 5.99 13.69 3.00
CA MET A 76 6.97 13.91 1.93
C MET A 76 8.04 14.96 2.31
N ASP A 77 7.66 16.01 3.04
CA ASP A 77 8.60 17.02 3.53
C ASP A 77 9.49 16.48 4.66
N LEU A 78 8.93 15.66 5.56
CA LEU A 78 9.69 14.94 6.59
C LEU A 78 10.68 13.94 5.99
N PHE A 79 10.29 13.29 4.90
CA PHE A 79 11.15 12.39 4.14
C PHE A 79 12.33 13.16 3.50
N LYS A 80 12.09 14.32 2.88
CA LYS A 80 13.17 15.16 2.35
C LYS A 80 14.14 15.65 3.44
N SER A 81 13.68 15.75 4.69
CA SER A 81 14.45 16.22 5.85
C SER A 81 15.28 15.12 6.55
N ARG A 82 15.54 13.96 5.91
CA ARG A 82 16.24 12.79 6.49
C ARG A 82 15.54 12.11 7.68
N ASN A 83 14.28 12.44 7.96
CA ASN A 83 13.48 11.80 9.00
C ASN A 83 12.58 10.70 8.43
N ASN A 84 13.08 9.93 7.46
CA ASN A 84 12.32 8.90 6.73
C ASN A 84 11.64 7.90 7.67
N LYS A 85 12.37 7.44 8.70
CA LYS A 85 11.82 6.50 9.70
C LYS A 85 10.61 7.06 10.46
N LEU A 86 10.58 8.36 10.73
CA LEU A 86 9.46 9.01 11.40
C LEU A 86 8.27 9.15 10.44
N ALA A 87 8.51 9.51 9.18
CA ALA A 87 7.46 9.60 8.17
C ALA A 87 6.82 8.23 7.89
N PHE A 88 7.62 7.16 7.74
CA PHE A 88 7.12 5.80 7.61
C PHE A 88 6.32 5.35 8.83
N ARG A 89 6.82 5.61 10.04
CA ARG A 89 6.10 5.25 11.28
C ARG A 89 4.76 5.98 11.37
N ALA A 90 4.74 7.29 11.10
CA ALA A 90 3.51 8.09 11.14
C ALA A 90 2.45 7.57 10.15
N ASN A 91 2.87 7.24 8.92
CA ASN A 91 1.95 6.68 7.93
C ASN A 91 1.45 5.28 8.32
N ILE A 92 2.31 4.43 8.90
CA ILE A 92 1.91 3.10 9.39
C ILE A 92 0.87 3.23 10.51
N GLU A 93 1.07 4.11 11.48
CA GLU A 93 0.09 4.31 12.57
C GLU A 93 -1.23 4.85 12.01
N ARG A 94 -1.19 5.84 11.11
CA ARG A 94 -2.41 6.34 10.44
C ARG A 94 -3.16 5.23 9.69
N LEU A 95 -2.44 4.39 8.93
CA LEU A 95 -3.05 3.28 8.21
C LEU A 95 -3.63 2.22 9.16
N ARG A 96 -3.04 2.02 10.34
CA ARG A 96 -3.60 1.14 11.37
C ARG A 96 -4.88 1.70 11.96
N GLU A 97 -4.90 2.99 12.28
CA GLU A 97 -6.08 3.70 12.78
C GLU A 97 -7.22 3.64 11.75
N GLU A 98 -6.94 3.95 10.48
CA GLU A 98 -7.93 3.88 9.39
C GLU A 98 -8.45 2.45 9.19
N LYS A 99 -7.58 1.45 9.25
CA LYS A 99 -7.99 0.05 9.16
C LYS A 99 -8.89 -0.35 10.33
N GLN A 100 -8.56 0.09 11.55
CA GLN A 100 -9.35 -0.20 12.73
C GLN A 100 -10.72 0.47 12.65
N GLU A 101 -10.78 1.73 12.22
CA GLU A 101 -12.03 2.46 12.05
C GLU A 101 -12.91 1.81 10.98
N LEU A 102 -12.35 1.48 9.81
CA LEU A 102 -13.08 0.76 8.75
C LEU A 102 -13.57 -0.60 9.21
N ALA A 103 -12.79 -1.33 10.02
CA ALA A 103 -13.21 -2.61 10.59
C ALA A 103 -14.39 -2.42 11.57
N ASN A 104 -14.35 -1.39 12.40
CA ASN A 104 -15.44 -1.06 13.33
C ASN A 104 -16.72 -0.67 12.58
N GLN A 105 -16.61 0.16 11.53
CA GLN A 105 -17.73 0.54 10.69
C GLN A 105 -18.33 -0.66 9.96
N LEU A 106 -17.48 -1.54 9.40
CA LEU A 106 -17.94 -2.76 8.75
C LEU A 106 -18.67 -3.69 9.74
N ALA A 107 -18.13 -3.87 10.94
CA ALA A 107 -18.77 -4.67 11.99
C ALA A 107 -20.13 -4.09 12.38
N THR A 108 -20.20 -2.77 12.60
CA THR A 108 -21.45 -2.06 12.93
C THR A 108 -22.48 -2.22 11.80
N ASN A 109 -22.08 -1.96 10.55
CA ASN A 109 -22.95 -2.10 9.39
C ASN A 109 -23.45 -3.53 9.23
N THR A 110 -22.58 -4.53 9.44
CA THR A 110 -22.93 -5.94 9.37
C THR A 110 -23.96 -6.29 10.44
N TYR A 111 -23.76 -5.84 11.68
CA TYR A 111 -24.71 -6.07 12.77
C TYR A 111 -26.07 -5.42 12.50
N THR A 112 -26.09 -4.16 12.04
CA THR A 112 -27.32 -3.46 11.66
C THR A 112 -28.05 -4.19 10.52
N MET A 113 -27.31 -4.64 9.50
CA MET A 113 -27.90 -5.43 8.42
C MET A 113 -28.51 -6.74 8.91
N ILE A 114 -27.83 -7.48 9.79
CA ILE A 114 -28.38 -8.71 10.39
C ILE A 114 -29.64 -8.41 11.19
N ALA A 115 -29.67 -7.32 11.95
CA ALA A 115 -30.85 -6.91 12.71
C ALA A 115 -32.05 -6.60 11.78
N ILE A 116 -31.81 -5.89 10.67
CA ILE A 116 -32.83 -5.63 9.65
C ILE A 116 -33.32 -6.93 9.03
N ILE A 117 -32.42 -7.85 8.67
CA ILE A 117 -32.79 -9.15 8.10
C ILE A 117 -33.66 -9.94 9.08
N ARG A 118 -33.30 -9.98 10.36
CA ARG A 118 -34.10 -10.65 11.40
C ARG A 118 -35.50 -10.06 11.47
N LEU A 119 -35.62 -8.73 11.50
CA LEU A 119 -36.91 -8.05 11.50
C LEU A 119 -37.75 -8.40 10.27
N LEU A 120 -37.13 -8.43 9.08
CA LEU A 120 -37.81 -8.78 7.84
C LEU A 120 -38.21 -10.26 7.79
N LYS A 121 -37.41 -11.19 8.32
CA LYS A 121 -37.78 -12.61 8.45
C LYS A 121 -39.03 -12.79 9.32
N THR A 122 -39.18 -12.00 10.39
CA THR A 122 -40.36 -12.08 11.27
C THR A 122 -41.61 -11.48 10.65
N ASN A 123 -41.46 -10.41 9.85
CA ASN A 123 -42.59 -9.64 9.33
C ASN A 123 -43.02 -10.04 7.91
N THR A 124 -42.21 -10.79 7.16
CA THR A 124 -42.47 -11.11 5.76
C THR A 124 -42.14 -12.57 5.46
N ASN A 125 -42.92 -13.20 4.55
CA ASN A 125 -42.70 -14.59 4.12
C ASN A 125 -41.73 -14.69 2.92
N ILE A 126 -40.81 -13.72 2.77
CA ILE A 126 -39.88 -13.67 1.64
C ILE A 126 -38.65 -14.54 1.98
N PRO A 127 -38.14 -15.38 1.06
CA PRO A 127 -36.91 -16.13 1.26
C PRO A 127 -35.69 -15.20 1.14
N ILE A 128 -35.43 -14.41 2.19
CA ILE A 128 -34.40 -13.37 2.21
C ILE A 128 -33.00 -13.95 1.95
N GLU A 129 -32.74 -15.18 2.40
CA GLU A 129 -31.47 -15.90 2.20
C GLU A 129 -31.07 -16.07 0.73
N ALA A 130 -32.04 -16.13 -0.19
CA ALA A 130 -31.78 -16.23 -1.62
C ALA A 130 -31.32 -14.91 -2.27
N ILE A 131 -31.55 -13.77 -1.59
CA ILE A 131 -31.26 -12.41 -2.08
C ILE A 131 -29.99 -11.87 -1.41
N LEU A 132 -29.60 -12.42 -0.26
CA LEU A 132 -28.42 -11.99 0.49
C LEU A 132 -27.12 -12.41 -0.20
N SER A 133 -26.09 -11.58 -0.01
CA SER A 133 -24.74 -11.94 -0.42
C SER A 133 -24.21 -13.10 0.42
N SER A 134 -23.32 -13.90 -0.17
CA SER A 134 -22.70 -15.06 0.51
C SER A 134 -21.97 -14.69 1.81
N TYR A 135 -21.46 -13.46 1.92
CA TYR A 135 -20.85 -12.94 3.14
C TYR A 135 -21.88 -12.79 4.26
N LEU A 136 -23.01 -12.13 3.98
CA LEU A 136 -24.06 -11.92 4.98
C LEU A 136 -24.73 -13.23 5.39
N VAL A 137 -24.88 -14.20 4.47
CA VAL A 137 -25.41 -15.53 4.82
C VAL A 137 -24.49 -16.25 5.81
N LYS A 138 -23.16 -16.15 5.64
CA LYS A 138 -22.19 -16.73 6.59
C LYS A 138 -22.29 -16.06 7.95
N GLU A 139 -22.24 -14.74 7.99
CA GLU A 139 -22.36 -13.97 9.24
C GLU A 139 -23.67 -14.29 9.97
N LEU A 140 -24.78 -14.36 9.26
CA LEU A 140 -26.09 -14.64 9.84
C LEU A 140 -26.16 -16.03 10.49
N ARG A 141 -25.56 -17.05 9.86
CA ARG A 141 -25.43 -18.40 10.44
C ARG A 141 -24.55 -18.41 11.69
N THR A 142 -23.44 -17.66 11.68
CA THR A 142 -22.57 -17.55 12.86
C THR A 142 -23.33 -16.98 14.06
N VAL A 143 -24.13 -15.92 13.85
CA VAL A 143 -24.91 -15.29 14.94
C VAL A 143 -26.14 -16.13 15.33
N GLU A 144 -26.67 -16.98 14.45
CA GLU A 144 -27.71 -17.96 14.80
C GLU A 144 -27.14 -19.09 15.67
N ASN A 145 -25.98 -19.66 15.30
CA ASN A 145 -25.34 -20.71 16.10
C ASN A 145 -24.89 -20.23 17.50
N MET A 146 -24.45 -18.97 17.63
CA MET A 146 -24.09 -18.39 18.93
C MET A 146 -25.29 -18.25 19.89
N LYS A 147 -26.53 -18.20 19.39
CA LYS A 147 -27.72 -18.15 20.26
C LYS A 147 -28.09 -19.51 20.85
N ASP A 148 -27.69 -20.59 20.20
CA ASP A 148 -28.01 -21.95 20.66
C ASP A 148 -27.05 -22.40 21.79
N ASP A 149 -25.83 -21.83 21.86
CA ASP A 149 -24.84 -22.12 22.91
C ASP A 149 -25.12 -21.38 24.25
N ASP A 150 -25.97 -20.35 24.27
CA ASP A 150 -26.40 -19.63 25.50
C ASP A 150 -27.61 -20.31 26.19
N VAL A 151 -28.03 -21.48 25.69
CA VAL A 151 -29.12 -22.31 26.24
C VAL A 151 -28.63 -23.71 26.58
N GLU A 152 -27.62 -23.80 27.46
CA GLU A 152 -27.31 -25.01 28.24
C GLU A 152 -27.00 -24.65 29.70
#